data_AF-A0A2V9MNF4-F1
#
_entry.id   AF-A0A2V9MNF4-F1
#
_cell.length_a   1.000
_cell.length_b   1.000
_cell.length_c   1.000
_cell.angle_alpha   90.00
_cell.angle_beta   90.00
_cell.angle_gamma   90.00
#
_symmetry.space_group_name_H-M   'P 1'
#
loop_
_entity.id
_entity.type
_entity.pdbx_description
1 polymer ?
#
loop_
_entity_poly.entity_id
_entity_poly.type
_entity_poly.pdbx_seq_one_letter_code
_entity_poly.pdbx_strand_id
1 'polypeptide(L)'
;MLRDVVTPLTEALGQSGAADSWFFIRYGDPDWHLRLRLHGVPERLQAEALPALQAAVAPLLKEGQIWRMQFDTYEREVERYGGTEGIQLAERLFHVDSEAVLEIMELLEPGDAGLDERWQLVLRG
;
A
#
# COMPACT_ATOMS: atom_id res chain seq x y z
N MET A 1 0.69 -0.39 -11.04
CA MET A 1 1.30 -0.75 -9.74
C MET A 1 0.30 -0.71 -8.59
N LEU A 2 -0.28 0.44 -8.22
CA LEU A 2 -1.29 0.46 -7.14
C LEU A 2 -2.57 -0.31 -7.51
N ARG A 3 -3.16 0.00 -8.67
CA ARG A 3 -4.30 -0.76 -9.19
C ARG A 3 -3.93 -2.22 -9.50
N ASP A 4 -2.85 -2.43 -10.24
CA ASP A 4 -2.54 -3.77 -10.79
C ASP A 4 -1.87 -4.74 -9.80
N VAL A 5 -1.31 -4.25 -8.69
CA VAL A 5 -0.60 -5.09 -7.70
C VAL A 5 -1.20 -4.94 -6.31
N VAL A 6 -1.30 -3.72 -5.79
CA VAL A 6 -1.70 -3.51 -4.39
C VAL A 6 -3.16 -3.86 -4.16
N THR A 7 -4.07 -3.43 -5.05
CA THR A 7 -5.51 -3.74 -4.96
C THR A 7 -5.79 -5.25 -4.94
N PRO A 8 -5.43 -6.04 -5.98
CA PRO A 8 -5.74 -7.47 -5.99
C PRO A 8 -5.04 -8.24 -4.87
N LEU A 9 -3.82 -7.82 -4.47
CA LEU A 9 -3.10 -8.46 -3.37
C LEU A 9 -3.82 -8.27 -2.04
N THR A 10 -4.24 -7.05 -1.74
CA THR A 10 -4.84 -6.71 -0.44
C THR A 10 -6.25 -7.28 -0.29
N GLU A 11 -7.03 -7.28 -1.37
CA GLU A 11 -8.33 -7.95 -1.43
C GLU A 11 -8.20 -9.47 -1.18
N ALA A 12 -7.27 -10.13 -1.87
CA ALA A 12 -7.07 -11.58 -1.72
C ALA A 12 -6.64 -11.95 -0.29
N LEU A 13 -5.72 -11.17 0.30
CA LEU A 13 -5.24 -11.40 1.66
C LEU A 13 -6.30 -11.09 2.74
N GLY A 14 -7.14 -10.09 2.51
CA GLY A 14 -8.28 -9.79 3.36
C GLY A 14 -9.32 -10.92 3.31
N GLN A 15 -9.65 -11.41 2.12
CA GLN A 15 -10.59 -12.53 1.92
C GLN A 15 -10.09 -13.84 2.54
N SER A 16 -8.79 -14.12 2.45
CA SER A 16 -8.21 -15.30 3.10
C SER A 16 -8.08 -15.11 4.62
N GLY A 17 -8.08 -13.86 5.11
CA GLY A 17 -7.80 -13.50 6.51
C GLY A 17 -6.32 -13.63 6.87
N ALA A 18 -5.43 -13.63 5.88
CA ALA A 18 -3.98 -13.61 6.11
C ALA A 18 -3.48 -12.24 6.57
N ALA A 19 -4.11 -11.17 6.08
CA ALA A 19 -3.93 -9.80 6.54
C ALA A 19 -5.25 -9.25 7.08
N ASP A 20 -5.19 -8.56 8.21
CA ASP A 20 -6.34 -7.88 8.83
C ASP A 20 -6.34 -6.37 8.57
N SER A 21 -5.17 -5.80 8.25
CA SER A 21 -5.00 -4.38 7.96
C SER A 21 -3.72 -4.18 7.16
N TRP A 22 -3.70 -3.11 6.38
CA TRP A 22 -2.60 -2.80 5.50
C TRP A 22 -2.63 -1.32 5.13
N PHE A 23 -1.48 -0.75 4.80
CA PHE A 23 -1.42 0.60 4.26
C PHE A 23 -0.18 0.79 3.41
N PHE A 24 -0.17 1.83 2.57
CA PHE A 24 1.02 2.20 1.81
C PHE A 24 1.42 3.64 2.01
N ILE A 25 2.71 3.91 1.80
CA ILE A 25 3.26 5.26 1.75
C ILE A 25 4.16 5.38 0.53
N ARG A 26 4.08 6.53 -0.15
CA ARG A 26 4.97 6.88 -1.27
C ARG A 26 6.12 7.73 -0.75
N TYR A 27 7.34 7.35 -1.08
CA TYR A 27 8.56 8.09 -0.76
C TYR A 27 9.27 8.49 -2.05
N GLY A 28 9.98 9.62 -2.01
CA GLY A 28 10.80 10.13 -3.11
C GLY A 28 12.29 10.26 -2.81
N ASP A 29 12.73 9.89 -1.60
CA ASP A 29 14.12 10.05 -1.13
C ASP A 29 14.60 8.73 -0.50
N PRO A 30 15.76 8.17 -0.88
CA PRO A 30 16.69 8.62 -1.94
C PRO A 30 16.19 8.38 -3.37
N ASP A 31 15.26 7.43 -3.54
CA ASP A 31 14.64 7.10 -4.82
C ASP A 31 13.12 6.97 -4.66
N TRP A 32 12.38 7.09 -5.75
CA TRP A 32 10.94 6.84 -5.76
C TRP A 32 10.63 5.39 -5.41
N HIS A 33 9.89 5.19 -4.32
CA HIS A 33 9.46 3.86 -3.90
C HIS A 33 8.13 3.87 -3.16
N LEU A 34 7.45 2.72 -3.20
CA LEU A 34 6.28 2.43 -2.39
C LEU A 34 6.71 1.57 -1.20
N ARG A 35 6.29 1.94 0.01
CA ARG A 35 6.33 1.06 1.18
C ARG A 35 4.93 0.53 1.42
N LEU A 36 4.73 -0.76 1.18
CA LEU A 36 3.51 -1.47 1.53
C LEU A 36 3.72 -2.20 2.86
N ARG A 37 2.83 -1.99 3.82
CA ARG A 37 2.85 -2.64 5.13
C ARG A 37 1.61 -3.51 5.26
N LEU A 38 1.81 -4.77 5.61
CA LEU A 38 0.76 -5.74 5.86
C LEU A 38 0.82 -6.15 7.33
N HIS A 39 -0.33 -6.17 7.99
CA HIS A 39 -0.49 -6.67 9.35
C HIS A 39 -1.40 -7.89 9.32
N GLY A 40 -1.02 -8.94 10.05
CA GLY A 40 -1.73 -10.20 10.08
C GLY A 40 -0.88 -11.30 10.72
N VAL A 41 -1.30 -12.55 10.51
CA VAL A 41 -0.63 -13.72 11.10
C VAL A 41 0.71 -13.96 10.40
N PRO A 42 1.87 -13.91 11.09
CA PRO A 42 3.19 -13.94 10.44
C PRO A 42 3.41 -15.15 9.52
N GLU A 43 2.99 -16.34 9.93
CA GLU A 43 3.12 -17.56 9.16
C GLU A 43 2.29 -17.51 7.87
N ARG A 44 1.10 -16.90 7.94
CA ARG A 44 0.21 -16.74 6.79
C ARG A 44 0.72 -15.66 5.85
N LEU A 45 1.24 -14.55 6.36
CA LEU A 45 1.86 -13.52 5.52
C LEU A 45 3.05 -14.09 4.74
N GLN A 46 3.88 -14.93 5.37
CA GLN A 46 5.00 -15.59 4.70
C GLN A 46 4.53 -16.64 3.67
N ALA A 47 3.47 -17.39 3.96
CA ALA A 47 2.99 -18.44 3.07
C ALA A 47 2.10 -17.93 1.92
N GLU A 48 1.36 -16.84 2.12
CA GLU A 48 0.35 -16.34 1.18
C GLU A 48 0.77 -15.00 0.57
N ALA A 49 1.12 -14.00 1.39
CA ALA A 49 1.39 -12.64 0.91
C ALA A 49 2.71 -12.53 0.16
N LEU A 50 3.78 -13.15 0.68
CA LEU A 50 5.11 -13.06 0.08
C LEU A 50 5.15 -13.68 -1.34
N PRO A 51 4.66 -14.92 -1.58
CA PRO A 51 4.64 -15.49 -2.92
C PRO A 51 3.73 -14.71 -3.88
N ALA A 52 2.57 -14.24 -3.40
CA ALA A 52 1.64 -13.45 -4.21
C ALA A 52 2.27 -12.13 -4.65
N LEU A 53 2.94 -11.41 -3.75
CA LEU A 53 3.64 -10.17 -4.06
C LEU A 53 4.80 -10.41 -5.03
N GLN A 54 5.60 -11.46 -4.82
CA GLN A 54 6.68 -11.84 -5.73
C GLN A 54 6.16 -12.12 -7.15
N ALA A 55 5.08 -12.89 -7.27
CA ALA A 55 4.47 -13.22 -8.54
C ALA A 55 3.92 -11.97 -9.25
N ALA A 56 3.25 -11.07 -8.52
CA ALA A 56 2.68 -9.85 -9.07
C ALA A 56 3.76 -8.83 -9.51
N VAL A 57 4.89 -8.78 -8.81
CA VAL A 57 5.99 -7.83 -9.10
C VAL A 57 6.97 -8.37 -10.15
N ALA A 58 7.06 -9.70 -10.35
CA ALA A 58 8.02 -10.31 -11.28
C ALA A 58 7.93 -9.77 -12.74
N PRO A 59 6.74 -9.57 -13.35
CA PRO A 59 6.65 -8.94 -14.68
C PRO A 59 7.17 -7.50 -14.67
N LEU A 60 6.83 -6.73 -13.64
CA LEU A 60 7.23 -5.32 -13.50
C LEU A 60 8.76 -5.17 -13.33
N LEU A 61 9.39 -6.13 -12.63
CA LEU A 61 10.85 -6.23 -12.52
C LEU A 61 11.49 -6.55 -13.87
N LYS A 62 10.90 -7.50 -14.61
CA LYS A 62 11.40 -7.91 -15.93
C LYS A 62 11.30 -6.79 -16.96
N GLU A 63 10.25 -5.98 -16.89
CA GLU A 63 10.00 -4.83 -17.76
C GLU A 63 10.71 -3.54 -17.30
N GLY A 64 11.38 -3.57 -16.13
CA GLY A 64 12.11 -2.42 -15.59
C GLY A 64 11.22 -1.31 -15.00
N GLN A 65 9.92 -1.55 -14.85
CA GLN A 65 8.99 -0.63 -14.18
C GLN A 65 9.21 -0.58 -12.67
N ILE A 66 9.66 -1.69 -12.10
CA ILE A 66 10.19 -1.77 -10.73
C ILE A 66 11.65 -2.21 -10.87
N TRP A 67 12.56 -1.55 -10.17
CA TRP A 67 13.97 -1.90 -10.21
C TRP A 67 14.39 -2.82 -9.06
N ARG A 68 13.68 -2.77 -7.92
CA ARG A 68 13.97 -3.54 -6.72
C ARG A 68 12.77 -3.71 -5.81
N MET A 69 12.67 -4.89 -5.19
CA MET A 69 11.77 -5.20 -4.09
C MET A 69 12.60 -5.58 -2.86
N GLN A 70 12.25 -5.08 -1.68
CA GLN A 70 12.96 -5.35 -0.43
C GLN A 70 11.98 -5.56 0.73
N PHE A 71 12.38 -6.36 1.71
CA PHE A 71 11.71 -6.51 3.00
C PHE A 71 12.56 -5.82 4.06
N ASP A 72 11.92 -5.09 4.95
CA ASP A 72 12.58 -4.31 5.97
C ASP A 72 11.80 -4.35 7.28
N THR A 73 12.46 -3.98 8.36
CA THR A 73 11.85 -3.91 9.69
C THR A 73 10.94 -2.70 9.75
N TYR A 74 9.71 -2.92 10.26
CA TYR A 74 8.79 -1.82 10.51
C TYR A 74 9.05 -1.21 11.89
N GLU A 75 9.74 -0.06 11.91
CA GLU A 75 9.87 0.77 13.10
C GLU A 75 8.69 1.74 13.19
N ARG A 76 7.90 1.59 14.25
CA ARG A 76 6.71 2.42 14.51
C ARG A 76 7.13 3.77 15.09
N GLU A 77 6.62 4.86 14.55
CA GLU A 77 6.87 6.22 15.02
C GLU A 77 5.99 6.58 16.23
N VAL A 78 6.06 5.78 17.29
CA VAL A 78 5.15 5.84 18.46
C VAL A 78 5.06 7.26 19.04
N GLU A 79 6.19 7.93 19.24
CA GLU A 79 6.22 9.29 19.81
C GLU A 79 5.56 10.33 18.92
N ARG A 80 5.71 10.20 17.59
CA ARG A 80 5.11 11.14 16.63
C ARG A 80 3.59 11.12 16.69
N TYR A 81 3.01 9.95 16.88
CA TYR A 81 1.56 9.75 16.85
C TYR A 81 0.91 9.80 18.23
N GLY A 82 1.62 10.26 19.28
CA GLY A 82 1.03 10.47 20.60
C GLY A 82 1.02 9.24 21.50
N GLY A 83 2.03 8.37 21.38
CA GLY A 83 2.18 7.18 22.22
C GLY A 83 1.49 5.95 21.65
N THR A 84 1.49 4.85 22.42
CA THR A 84 1.03 3.52 21.97
C THR A 84 -0.40 3.50 21.46
N GLU A 85 -1.32 4.22 22.12
CA GLU A 85 -2.72 4.29 21.69
C GLU A 85 -2.86 5.11 20.41
N GLY A 86 -2.12 6.22 20.32
CA GLY A 86 -2.16 7.11 19.17
C GLY A 86 -1.62 6.47 17.89
N ILE A 87 -0.53 5.71 17.97
CA ILE A 87 -0.02 4.95 16.80
C ILE A 87 -1.00 3.87 16.34
N GLN A 88 -1.71 3.20 17.25
CA GLN A 88 -2.72 2.21 16.88
C GLN A 88 -3.92 2.86 16.17
N LEU A 89 -4.35 4.03 16.61
CA LEU A 89 -5.38 4.83 15.94
C LEU A 89 -4.89 5.29 14.56
N ALA A 90 -3.66 5.77 14.48
CA ALA A 90 -3.06 6.23 13.24
C ALA A 90 -2.95 5.11 12.20
N GLU A 91 -2.53 3.90 12.59
CA GLU A 91 -2.45 2.75 11.68
C GLU A 91 -3.82 2.34 11.13
N ARG A 92 -4.87 2.38 11.96
CA ARG A 92 -6.25 2.17 11.48
C ARG A 92 -6.67 3.24 10.47
N LEU A 93 -6.33 4.50 10.73
CA LEU A 93 -6.60 5.59 9.81
C LEU A 93 -5.83 5.41 8.50
N PHE A 94 -4.55 5.03 8.55
CA PHE A 94 -3.74 4.79 7.35
C PHE A 94 -4.29 3.66 6.48
N HIS A 95 -4.87 2.64 7.11
CA HIS A 95 -5.52 1.56 6.40
C HIS A 95 -6.74 2.06 5.62
N VAL A 96 -7.68 2.72 6.32
CA VAL A 96 -8.90 3.25 5.68
C VAL A 96 -8.56 4.32 4.64
N ASP A 97 -7.55 5.15 4.89
CA ASP A 97 -7.04 6.14 3.92
C ASP A 97 -6.46 5.45 2.68
N SER A 98 -5.70 4.37 2.86
CA SER A 98 -5.15 3.59 1.74
C SER A 98 -6.24 2.93 0.90
N GLU A 99 -7.29 2.40 1.53
CA GLU A 99 -8.47 1.86 0.84
C GLU A 99 -9.18 2.96 0.04
N ALA A 100 -9.49 4.09 0.69
CA ALA A 100 -10.13 5.23 0.04
C ALA A 100 -9.31 5.73 -1.16
N VAL A 101 -7.98 5.79 -1.05
CA VAL A 101 -7.13 6.19 -2.18
C VAL A 101 -7.22 5.20 -3.34
N LEU A 102 -7.29 3.89 -3.08
CA LEU A 102 -7.47 2.91 -4.16
C LEU A 102 -8.85 3.06 -4.82
N GLU A 103 -9.92 3.24 -4.03
CA GLU A 103 -11.27 3.46 -4.54
C GLU A 103 -11.39 4.75 -5.37
N ILE A 104 -10.87 5.86 -4.84
CA ILE A 104 -10.80 7.15 -5.54
C ILE A 104 -10.05 6.97 -6.85
N MET A 105 -8.93 6.25 -6.83
CA MET A 105 -8.17 6.01 -8.05
C MET A 105 -9.03 5.32 -9.10
N GLU A 106 -9.86 4.32 -8.78
CA GLU A 106 -10.76 3.69 -9.76
C GLU A 106 -11.79 4.63 -10.39
N LEU A 107 -12.15 5.73 -9.70
CA LEU A 107 -13.10 6.72 -10.22
C LEU A 107 -12.47 7.72 -11.20
N LEU A 108 -11.14 7.84 -11.22
CA LEU A 108 -10.44 8.81 -12.08
C LEU A 108 -10.38 8.34 -13.53
N GLU A 109 -10.52 9.30 -14.44
CA GLU A 109 -10.36 9.07 -15.88
C GLU A 109 -8.96 8.49 -16.19
N PRO A 110 -8.85 7.50 -17.10
CA PRO A 110 -7.56 6.95 -17.47
C PRO A 110 -6.69 7.98 -18.22
N GLY A 111 -5.38 7.86 -18.04
CA GLY A 111 -4.41 8.75 -18.68
C GLY A 111 -4.30 10.12 -18.03
N ASP A 112 -3.88 11.12 -18.80
CA ASP A 112 -3.53 12.45 -18.28
C ASP A 112 -4.74 13.21 -17.73
N ALA A 113 -5.97 12.90 -18.18
CA ALA A 113 -7.20 13.52 -17.68
C ALA A 113 -7.41 13.25 -16.17
N GLY A 114 -7.16 12.03 -15.71
CA GLY A 114 -7.22 11.69 -14.28
C GLY A 114 -6.14 12.35 -13.44
N LEU A 115 -5.03 12.83 -14.04
CA LEU A 115 -4.02 13.60 -13.30
C LEU A 115 -4.55 14.98 -12.91
N ASP A 116 -5.37 15.60 -13.76
CA ASP A 116 -6.00 16.89 -13.48
C ASP A 116 -7.09 16.78 -12.41
N GLU A 117 -7.88 15.72 -12.45
CA GLU A 117 -8.88 15.43 -11.43
C GLU A 117 -8.22 15.20 -10.06
N ARG A 118 -7.06 14.55 -10.04
CA ARG A 118 -6.39 14.16 -8.80
C ARG A 118 -5.96 15.35 -7.95
N TRP A 119 -5.38 16.40 -8.54
CA TRP A 119 -4.98 17.57 -7.75
C TRP A 119 -6.20 18.40 -7.32
N GLN A 120 -7.27 18.42 -8.13
CA GLN A 120 -8.52 19.09 -7.77
C GLN A 120 -9.19 18.42 -6.59
N LEU A 121 -9.16 17.08 -6.54
CA LEU A 121 -9.74 16.31 -5.44
C LEU A 121 -9.03 16.61 -4.11
N VAL A 122 -7.70 16.72 -4.12
CA VAL A 122 -6.92 17.12 -2.93
C VAL A 122 -7.35 18.48 -2.38
N LEU A 123 -7.78 19.41 -3.24
CA LEU A 123 -8.29 20.73 -2.80
C LEU A 123 -9.70 20.66 -2.19
N ARG A 124 -10.43 19.56 -2.38
CA ARG A 124 -11.81 19.39 -1.90
C ARG A 124 -11.90 18.69 -0.55
N GLY A 125 -10.78 18.15 -0.04
CA GLY A 125 -10.71 17.40 1.21
C GLY A 125 -10.73 15.91 0.94
#